data_AF-A0A495VBD2-F1
#
_entry.id   AF-A0A495VBD2-F1
#
_cell.length_a   1.000
_cell.length_b   1.000
_cell.length_c   1.000
_cell.angle_alpha   90.00
_cell.angle_beta   90.00
_cell.angle_gamma   90.00
#
_symmetry.space_group_name_H-M   'P 1'
#
loop_
_entity.id
_entity.type
_entity.pdbx_description
1 polymer ?
#
loop_
_entity_poly.entity_id
_entity_poly.type
_entity_poly.pdbx_seq_one_letter_code
_entity_poly.pdbx_strand_id
1 'polypeptide(L)'
;MQAVIDRGFCLKNPVKIVQLFGLDVFIGMLLSKDKTLLQRIAEKYQARRVPMPGAVGNAYKLSALFEFRVAHIYAAMAERFKSNPDVHRFFLDLRDEEMEHGRLMLACLYQVAVNREVEFVPSVRDREMRESLKALREVERRVPEMSLDEAFKVTNELEAGEVNVIFGRLLTQVGRAETELFAEQLKGAQSHPESVPRRIKELKARLVRNGLAAAA
;
A
#
# COMPACT_ATOMS: atom_id res chain seq x y z
N MET A 1 13.98 4.28 -3.37
CA MET A 1 13.00 5.22 -2.80
C MET A 1 12.64 4.69 -1.42
N GLN A 2 12.60 5.54 -0.40
CA GLN A 2 12.17 5.12 0.93
C GLN A 2 10.65 5.20 0.95
N ALA A 3 9.97 4.09 0.68
CA ALA A 3 8.50 4.02 0.61
C ALA A 3 7.81 4.24 1.96
N VAL A 4 8.57 4.17 3.06
CA VAL A 4 8.07 4.26 4.43
C VAL A 4 8.49 5.59 5.05
N ILE A 5 7.51 6.38 5.49
CA ILE A 5 7.77 7.61 6.25
C ILE A 5 8.09 7.23 7.70
N ASP A 6 9.37 7.21 8.01
CA ASP A 6 9.88 6.79 9.30
C ASP A 6 10.21 7.97 10.24
N ARG A 7 10.78 7.64 11.40
CA ARG A 7 11.26 8.62 12.38
C ARG A 7 12.30 9.59 11.77
N GLY A 8 13.15 9.12 10.87
CA GLY A 8 14.18 9.93 10.22
C GLY A 8 13.58 11.04 9.38
N PHE A 9 12.50 10.75 8.64
CA PHE A 9 11.75 11.78 7.93
C PHE A 9 11.13 12.81 8.89
N CYS A 10 10.52 12.34 9.99
CA CYS A 10 9.88 13.22 10.97
C CYS A 10 10.88 14.20 11.61
N LEU A 11 12.08 13.72 11.95
CA LEU A 11 13.16 14.53 12.52
C LEU A 11 13.68 15.60 11.55
N LYS A 12 13.64 15.34 10.24
CA LYS A 12 14.02 16.32 9.21
C LYS A 12 12.92 17.36 8.96
N ASN A 13 11.66 17.08 9.33
CA ASN A 13 10.50 17.90 9.03
C ASN A 13 9.62 18.23 10.26
N PRO A 14 10.18 18.57 11.44
CA PRO A 14 9.43 18.60 12.70
C PRO A 14 8.28 19.61 12.71
N VAL A 15 8.52 20.83 12.20
CA VAL A 15 7.50 21.88 12.11
C VAL A 15 6.33 21.43 11.23
N LYS A 16 6.63 20.86 10.05
CA LYS A 16 5.62 20.36 9.11
C LYS A 16 4.78 19.23 9.73
N ILE A 17 5.42 18.28 10.42
CA ILE A 17 4.70 17.18 11.09
C ILE A 17 3.78 17.69 12.20
N VAL A 18 4.26 18.62 13.05
CA VAL A 18 3.45 19.18 14.14
C VAL A 18 2.27 20.00 13.60
N GLN A 19 2.49 20.81 12.57
CA GLN A 19 1.43 21.62 11.95
C GLN A 19 0.34 20.76 11.30
N LEU A 20 0.71 19.71 10.59
CA LEU A 20 -0.24 18.86 9.85
C LEU A 20 -0.92 17.82 10.74
N PHE A 21 -0.19 17.19 11.66
CA PHE A 21 -0.68 16.01 12.38
C PHE A 21 -0.77 16.19 13.89
N GLY A 22 -0.26 17.30 14.43
CA GLY A 22 -0.27 17.61 15.86
C GLY A 22 0.97 17.12 16.60
N LEU A 23 1.23 17.74 17.76
CA LEU A 23 2.40 17.47 18.60
C LEU A 23 2.44 16.04 19.15
N ASP A 24 1.28 15.46 19.43
CA ASP A 24 1.13 14.09 19.92
C ASP A 24 1.62 13.04 18.90
N VAL A 25 1.41 13.28 17.60
CA VAL A 25 1.93 12.41 16.53
C VAL A 25 3.45 12.53 16.46
N PHE A 26 3.98 13.75 16.48
CA PHE A 26 5.42 13.98 16.42
C PHE A 26 6.16 13.34 17.60
N ILE A 27 5.73 13.60 18.84
CA ILE A 27 6.31 12.97 20.04
C ILE A 27 6.19 11.45 19.95
N GLY A 28 5.04 10.95 19.52
CA GLY A 28 4.82 9.54 19.30
C GLY A 28 5.85 8.88 18.37
N MET A 29 6.22 9.53 17.28
CA MET A 29 7.25 9.06 16.34
C MET A 29 8.66 9.08 16.93
N LEU A 30 8.92 9.92 17.94
CA LEU A 30 10.21 9.93 18.64
C LEU A 30 10.33 8.78 19.64
N LEU A 31 9.22 8.44 20.29
CA LEU A 31 9.17 7.42 21.36
C LEU A 31 9.04 5.99 20.83
N SER A 32 8.48 5.80 19.64
CA SER A 32 8.20 4.49 19.03
C SER A 32 8.98 4.38 17.73
N LYS A 33 9.93 3.44 17.68
CA LYS A 33 10.78 3.17 16.51
C LYS A 33 10.16 2.18 15.52
N ASP A 34 9.12 1.48 15.97
CA ASP A 34 8.45 0.37 15.31
C ASP A 34 7.27 0.80 14.44
N LYS A 35 6.77 2.03 14.60
CA LYS A 35 5.62 2.53 13.84
C LYS A 35 6.05 3.51 12.75
N THR A 36 5.41 3.39 11.60
CA THR A 36 5.47 4.38 10.53
C THR A 36 4.60 5.60 10.90
N LEU A 37 4.87 6.74 10.27
CA LEU A 37 4.04 7.93 10.45
C LEU A 37 2.58 7.65 10.07
N LEU A 38 2.36 6.95 8.95
CA LEU A 38 1.02 6.58 8.47
C LEU A 38 0.30 5.66 9.45
N GLN A 39 0.99 4.66 10.01
CA GLN A 39 0.39 3.78 11.02
C GLN A 39 -0.09 4.60 12.24
N ARG A 40 0.74 5.51 12.75
CA ARG A 40 0.39 6.32 13.92
C ARG A 40 -0.75 7.30 13.64
N ILE A 41 -0.81 7.85 12.42
CA ILE A 41 -1.90 8.73 11.98
C ILE A 41 -3.21 7.95 11.82
N ALA A 42 -3.16 6.78 11.19
CA ALA A 42 -4.33 5.91 11.02
C ALA A 42 -4.92 5.53 12.39
N GLU A 43 -4.09 5.10 13.36
CA GLU A 43 -4.52 4.80 14.73
C GLU A 43 -5.14 6.03 15.42
N LYS A 44 -4.50 7.20 15.31
CA LYS A 44 -5.01 8.46 15.89
C LYS A 44 -6.40 8.82 15.33
N TYR A 45 -6.58 8.71 14.02
CA TYR A 45 -7.84 9.09 13.39
C TYR A 45 -8.95 8.08 13.62
N GLN A 46 -8.64 6.77 13.61
CA GLN A 46 -9.59 5.75 14.01
C GLN A 46 -10.13 5.98 15.43
N ALA A 47 -9.28 6.42 16.37
CA ALA A 47 -9.68 6.63 17.76
C ALA A 47 -10.44 7.95 18.02
N ARG A 48 -10.32 8.97 17.16
CA ARG A 48 -10.74 10.35 17.49
C ARG A 48 -11.57 11.06 16.44
N ARG A 49 -11.77 10.49 15.25
CA ARG A 49 -12.49 11.15 14.15
C ARG A 49 -13.68 10.34 13.65
N VAL A 50 -14.70 11.05 13.20
CA VAL A 50 -15.83 10.47 12.48
C VAL A 50 -15.35 10.21 11.04
N PRO A 51 -15.41 8.96 10.54
CA PRO A 51 -15.03 8.67 9.17
C PRO A 51 -15.99 9.38 8.20
N MET A 52 -15.49 9.71 7.01
CA MET A 52 -16.35 10.23 5.95
C MET A 52 -17.55 9.30 5.73
N PRO A 53 -18.79 9.81 5.77
CA PRO A 53 -19.97 8.99 5.53
C PRO A 53 -20.22 8.81 4.03
N GLY A 54 -21.16 7.94 3.71
CA GLY A 54 -21.68 7.79 2.34
C GLY A 54 -20.73 7.07 1.39
N ALA A 55 -20.99 7.24 0.09
CA ALA A 55 -20.34 6.48 -0.97
C ALA A 55 -18.82 6.73 -1.01
N VAL A 56 -18.38 7.98 -0.84
CA VAL A 56 -16.96 8.36 -0.87
C VAL A 56 -16.17 7.71 0.26
N GLY A 57 -16.69 7.73 1.49
CA GLY A 57 -16.05 7.03 2.59
C GLY A 57 -16.00 5.51 2.39
N ASN A 58 -17.04 4.94 1.78
CA ASN A 58 -17.04 3.52 1.43
C ASN A 58 -16.01 3.19 0.35
N ALA A 59 -15.77 4.08 -0.62
CA ALA A 59 -14.71 3.92 -1.61
C ALA A 59 -13.33 3.86 -0.97
N TYR A 60 -12.98 4.77 -0.04
CA TYR A 60 -11.69 4.70 0.68
C TYR A 60 -11.53 3.41 1.49
N LYS A 61 -12.61 2.94 2.14
CA LYS A 61 -12.59 1.66 2.86
C LYS A 61 -12.38 0.47 1.92
N LEU A 62 -13.07 0.48 0.78
CA LEU A 62 -12.92 -0.54 -0.25
C LEU A 62 -11.48 -0.54 -0.80
N SER A 63 -10.93 0.63 -1.08
CA SER A 63 -9.54 0.77 -1.52
C SER A 63 -8.56 0.22 -0.50
N ALA A 64 -8.68 0.62 0.77
CA ALA A 64 -7.85 0.08 1.84
C ALA A 64 -7.93 -1.45 1.92
N LEU A 65 -9.13 -2.03 1.75
CA LEU A 65 -9.34 -3.47 1.77
C LEU A 65 -8.58 -4.19 0.65
N PHE A 66 -8.57 -3.63 -0.55
CA PHE A 66 -7.81 -4.16 -1.68
C PHE A 66 -6.30 -4.14 -1.40
N GLU A 67 -5.75 -3.00 -0.98
CA GLU A 67 -4.31 -2.88 -0.67
C GLU A 67 -3.88 -3.86 0.42
N PHE A 68 -4.67 -3.96 1.51
CA PHE A 68 -4.39 -4.94 2.55
C PHE A 68 -4.46 -6.37 2.03
N ARG A 69 -5.39 -6.69 1.13
CA ARG A 69 -5.47 -8.04 0.54
C ARG A 69 -4.24 -8.35 -0.32
N VAL A 70 -3.76 -7.39 -1.11
CA VAL A 70 -2.51 -7.55 -1.88
C VAL A 70 -1.32 -7.72 -0.93
N ALA A 71 -1.23 -6.92 0.13
CA ALA A 71 -0.23 -7.09 1.17
C ALA A 71 -0.26 -8.49 1.81
N HIS A 72 -1.45 -9.04 2.06
CA HIS A 72 -1.60 -10.41 2.56
C HIS A 72 -1.10 -11.47 1.57
N ILE A 73 -1.36 -11.29 0.27
CA ILE A 73 -0.81 -12.16 -0.78
C ILE A 73 0.72 -12.11 -0.77
N TYR A 74 1.32 -10.92 -0.71
CA TYR A 74 2.77 -10.78 -0.65
C TYR A 74 3.37 -11.34 0.64
N ALA A 75 2.70 -11.22 1.79
CA ALA A 75 3.12 -11.92 3.02
C ALA A 75 3.13 -13.44 2.84
N ALA A 76 2.10 -14.00 2.21
CA ALA A 76 2.02 -15.43 1.94
C ALA A 76 3.12 -15.88 0.95
N MET A 77 3.40 -15.08 -0.08
CA MET A 77 4.50 -15.35 -1.02
C MET A 77 5.86 -15.29 -0.31
N ALA A 78 6.08 -14.30 0.56
CA ALA A 78 7.30 -14.22 1.36
C ALA A 78 7.49 -15.49 2.20
N GLU A 79 6.46 -15.98 2.88
CA GLU A 79 6.53 -17.23 3.65
C GLU A 79 6.79 -18.45 2.75
N ARG A 80 6.11 -18.54 1.61
CA ARG A 80 6.29 -19.63 0.63
C ARG A 80 7.73 -19.74 0.12
N PHE A 81 8.40 -18.61 -0.06
CA PHE A 81 9.77 -18.55 -0.58
C PHE A 81 10.82 -18.22 0.49
N LYS A 82 10.53 -18.46 1.78
CA LYS A 82 11.44 -18.15 2.90
C LYS A 82 12.82 -18.81 2.81
N SER A 83 12.94 -19.92 2.08
CA SER A 83 14.22 -20.62 1.85
C SER A 83 15.17 -19.82 0.96
N ASN A 84 14.66 -18.84 0.21
CA ASN A 84 15.45 -17.94 -0.62
C ASN A 84 15.41 -16.52 -0.02
N PRO A 85 16.47 -16.07 0.68
CA PRO A 85 16.47 -14.80 1.41
C PRO A 85 16.19 -13.58 0.54
N ASP A 86 16.69 -13.56 -0.70
CA ASP A 86 16.49 -12.43 -1.63
C ASP A 86 15.03 -12.33 -2.08
N VAL A 87 14.40 -13.48 -2.39
CA VAL A 87 12.98 -13.55 -2.78
C VAL A 87 12.07 -13.26 -1.59
N HIS A 88 12.37 -13.85 -0.43
CA HIS A 88 11.67 -13.58 0.81
C HIS A 88 11.66 -12.09 1.14
N ARG A 89 12.85 -11.45 1.09
CA ARG A 89 12.98 -10.01 1.35
C ARG A 89 12.21 -9.18 0.33
N PHE A 90 12.28 -9.53 -0.95
CA PHE A 90 11.55 -8.84 -2.01
C PHE A 90 10.05 -8.81 -1.75
N PHE A 91 9.43 -9.95 -1.41
CA PHE A 91 8.00 -9.99 -1.11
C PHE A 91 7.63 -9.32 0.21
N LEU A 92 8.51 -9.34 1.22
CA LEU A 92 8.30 -8.55 2.43
C LEU A 92 8.30 -7.05 2.16
N ASP A 93 9.21 -6.56 1.31
CA ASP A 93 9.26 -5.15 0.94
C ASP A 93 7.96 -4.75 0.21
N LEU A 94 7.48 -5.54 -0.75
CA LEU A 94 6.19 -5.29 -1.42
C LEU A 94 5.01 -5.32 -0.44
N ARG A 95 4.98 -6.28 0.49
CA ARG A 95 3.95 -6.33 1.55
C ARG A 95 3.97 -5.06 2.39
N ASP A 96 5.13 -4.56 2.79
CA ASP A 96 5.25 -3.33 3.58
C ASP A 96 4.78 -2.10 2.78
N GLU A 97 5.10 -2.03 1.49
CA GLU A 97 4.63 -1.00 0.56
C GLU A 97 3.09 -0.98 0.51
N GLU A 98 2.44 -2.13 0.25
CA GLU A 98 0.98 -2.22 0.17
C GLU A 98 0.25 -1.97 1.51
N MET A 99 0.88 -2.34 2.63
CA MET A 99 0.35 -1.97 3.95
C MET A 99 0.32 -0.46 4.16
N GLU A 100 1.32 0.28 3.69
CA GLU A 100 1.34 1.74 3.76
C GLU A 100 0.28 2.35 2.84
N HIS A 101 0.07 1.79 1.64
CA HIS A 101 -1.01 2.23 0.75
C HIS A 101 -2.39 2.09 1.40
N GLY A 102 -2.68 0.94 2.02
CA GLY A 102 -3.95 0.74 2.73
C GLY A 102 -4.13 1.67 3.93
N ARG A 103 -3.07 1.91 4.72
CA ARG A 103 -3.09 2.88 5.83
C ARG A 103 -3.35 4.30 5.35
N LEU A 104 -2.84 4.65 4.19
CA LEU A 104 -3.07 5.94 3.59
C LEU A 104 -4.53 6.11 3.15
N MET A 105 -5.13 5.12 2.50
CA MET A 105 -6.56 5.17 2.17
C MET A 105 -7.41 5.39 3.42
N LEU A 106 -7.04 4.76 4.54
CA LEU A 106 -7.68 5.01 5.83
C LEU A 106 -7.38 6.41 6.38
N ALA A 107 -6.19 6.98 6.21
CA ALA A 107 -5.92 8.35 6.61
C ALA A 107 -6.78 9.35 5.81
N CYS A 108 -6.90 9.15 4.49
CA CYS A 108 -7.75 9.95 3.60
C CYS A 108 -9.23 9.90 4.01
N LEU A 109 -9.73 8.73 4.42
CA LEU A 109 -11.11 8.56 4.92
C LEU A 109 -11.49 9.54 6.04
N TYR A 110 -10.54 10.01 6.84
CA TYR A 110 -10.77 10.94 7.96
C TYR A 110 -10.37 12.40 7.67
N GLN A 111 -9.93 12.70 6.44
CA GLN A 111 -9.36 14.00 6.08
C GLN A 111 -10.00 14.68 4.86
N VAL A 112 -10.69 13.95 3.98
CA VAL A 112 -11.30 14.55 2.79
C VAL A 112 -12.37 15.57 3.20
N ALA A 113 -12.30 16.78 2.65
CA ALA A 113 -13.35 17.77 2.79
C ALA A 113 -14.47 17.47 1.79
N VAL A 114 -15.72 17.46 2.26
CA VAL A 114 -16.94 17.13 1.47
C VAL A 114 -17.19 18.14 0.32
N ASN A 115 -16.43 19.25 0.26
CA ASN A 115 -16.68 20.38 -0.62
C ASN A 115 -16.01 20.30 -2.01
N ARG A 116 -15.35 19.19 -2.36
CA ARG A 116 -14.89 18.96 -3.74
C ARG A 116 -15.88 18.03 -4.44
N GLU A 117 -16.28 18.39 -5.66
CA GLU A 117 -17.08 17.50 -6.51
C GLU A 117 -16.30 16.20 -6.72
N VAL A 118 -16.87 15.11 -6.23
CA VAL A 118 -16.31 13.78 -6.35
C VAL A 118 -16.82 13.17 -7.65
N GLU A 119 -15.96 13.10 -8.65
CA GLU A 119 -16.32 12.63 -9.99
C GLU A 119 -16.34 11.10 -10.13
N PHE A 120 -15.68 10.38 -9.21
CA PHE A 120 -15.54 8.92 -9.27
C PHE A 120 -15.56 8.25 -7.90
N VAL A 121 -16.49 7.31 -7.69
CA VAL A 121 -16.69 6.57 -6.43
C VAL A 121 -16.88 5.08 -6.72
N PRO A 122 -15.82 4.25 -6.60
CA PRO A 122 -15.97 2.80 -6.74
C PRO A 122 -16.82 2.23 -5.59
N SER A 123 -17.61 1.21 -5.90
CA SER A 123 -18.53 0.58 -4.97
C SER A 123 -18.40 -0.95 -4.99
N VAL A 124 -18.55 -1.58 -3.83
CA VAL A 124 -18.68 -3.05 -3.74
C VAL A 124 -19.94 -3.59 -4.42
N ARG A 125 -20.88 -2.72 -4.81
CA ARG A 125 -22.03 -3.11 -5.64
C ARG A 125 -21.63 -3.29 -7.10
N ASP A 126 -20.55 -2.64 -7.52
CA ASP A 126 -20.04 -2.75 -8.88
C ASP A 126 -19.55 -4.17 -9.12
N ARG A 127 -19.97 -4.74 -10.24
CA ARG A 127 -19.65 -6.13 -10.59
C ARG A 127 -18.14 -6.34 -10.67
N GLU A 128 -17.45 -5.41 -11.32
CA GLU A 128 -16.00 -5.39 -11.48
C GLU A 128 -15.27 -5.45 -10.12
N MET A 129 -15.67 -4.62 -9.15
CA MET A 129 -15.05 -4.62 -7.81
C MET A 129 -15.24 -5.96 -7.08
N ARG A 130 -16.41 -6.59 -7.23
CA ARG A 130 -16.65 -7.92 -6.65
C ARG A 130 -15.83 -9.01 -7.33
N GLU A 131 -15.72 -8.95 -8.64
CA GLU A 131 -14.92 -9.89 -9.43
C GLU A 131 -13.43 -9.76 -9.08
N SER A 132 -12.91 -8.54 -8.96
CA SER A 132 -11.53 -8.28 -8.53
C SER A 132 -11.27 -8.78 -7.11
N LEU A 133 -12.17 -8.53 -6.14
CA LEU A 133 -12.03 -9.08 -4.78
C LEU A 133 -12.06 -10.62 -4.76
N LYS A 134 -12.86 -11.24 -5.64
CA LYS A 134 -12.89 -12.70 -5.78
C LYS A 134 -11.57 -13.20 -6.37
N ALA A 135 -11.05 -12.55 -7.42
CA ALA A 135 -9.79 -12.90 -8.05
C ALA A 135 -8.62 -12.84 -7.05
N LEU A 136 -8.56 -11.81 -6.20
CA LEU A 136 -7.55 -11.73 -5.15
C LEU A 136 -7.62 -12.90 -4.15
N ARG A 137 -8.83 -13.34 -3.77
CA ARG A 137 -9.00 -14.52 -2.89
C ARG A 137 -8.54 -15.81 -3.58
N GLU A 138 -8.81 -15.96 -4.87
CA GLU A 138 -8.35 -17.10 -5.66
C GLU A 138 -6.81 -17.12 -5.75
N VAL A 139 -6.19 -15.97 -5.97
CA VAL A 139 -4.73 -15.81 -5.96
C VAL A 139 -4.15 -16.21 -4.61
N GLU A 140 -4.66 -15.64 -3.52
CA GLU A 140 -4.20 -15.93 -2.15
C GLU A 140 -4.25 -17.43 -1.83
N ARG A 141 -5.33 -18.12 -2.24
CA ARG A 141 -5.47 -19.57 -2.04
C ARG A 141 -4.46 -20.41 -2.82
N ARG A 142 -3.98 -19.91 -3.97
CA ARG A 142 -3.03 -20.62 -4.84
C ARG A 142 -1.58 -20.45 -4.40
N VAL A 143 -1.26 -19.41 -3.62
CA VAL A 143 0.12 -19.08 -3.21
C VAL A 143 0.92 -20.29 -2.69
N PRO A 144 0.38 -21.20 -1.85
CA PRO A 144 1.15 -22.34 -1.34
C PRO A 144 1.73 -23.24 -2.43
N GLU A 145 1.03 -23.37 -3.56
CA GLU A 145 1.39 -24.25 -4.68
C GLU A 145 2.10 -23.50 -5.82
N MET A 146 2.27 -22.17 -5.70
CA MET A 146 2.86 -21.37 -6.77
C MET A 146 4.36 -21.67 -6.94
N SER A 147 4.78 -21.78 -8.19
CA SER A 147 6.20 -21.67 -8.55
C SER A 147 6.66 -20.21 -8.44
N LEU A 148 7.98 -20.00 -8.32
CA LEU A 148 8.53 -18.64 -8.27
C LEU A 148 8.22 -17.82 -9.54
N ASP A 149 8.26 -18.45 -10.71
CA ASP A 149 7.91 -17.77 -11.97
C ASP A 149 6.43 -17.39 -12.04
N GLU A 150 5.55 -18.24 -11.53
CA GLU A 150 4.13 -17.93 -11.39
C GLU A 150 3.91 -16.78 -10.40
N ALA A 151 4.59 -16.79 -9.26
CA ALA A 151 4.50 -15.71 -8.27
C ALA A 151 4.95 -14.38 -8.87
N PHE A 152 6.03 -14.34 -9.66
CA PHE A 152 6.46 -13.12 -10.36
C PHE A 152 5.46 -12.66 -11.43
N LYS A 153 4.84 -13.59 -12.15
CA LYS A 153 3.78 -13.26 -13.12
C LYS A 153 2.59 -12.63 -12.42
N VAL A 154 2.09 -13.27 -11.36
CA VAL A 154 0.98 -12.76 -10.54
C VAL A 154 1.32 -11.40 -9.94
N THR A 155 2.55 -11.21 -9.46
CA THR A 155 3.02 -9.92 -8.94
C THR A 155 2.87 -8.82 -10.00
N ASN A 156 3.36 -9.03 -11.23
CA ASN A 156 3.19 -8.04 -12.29
C ASN A 156 1.72 -7.77 -12.63
N GLU A 157 0.86 -8.79 -12.60
CA GLU A 157 -0.58 -8.65 -12.84
C GLU A 157 -1.28 -7.84 -11.73
N LEU A 158 -0.90 -8.06 -10.46
CA LEU A 158 -1.41 -7.31 -9.32
C LEU A 158 -1.02 -5.83 -9.43
N GLU A 159 0.25 -5.54 -9.73
CA GLU A 159 0.73 -4.16 -9.84
C GLU A 159 0.20 -3.42 -11.06
N ALA A 160 -0.08 -4.13 -12.15
CA ALA A 160 -0.69 -3.56 -13.36
C ALA A 160 -2.22 -3.44 -13.27
N GLY A 161 -2.84 -3.96 -12.21
CA GLY A 161 -4.29 -4.04 -12.09
C GLY A 161 -4.98 -2.66 -12.12
N GLU A 162 -6.18 -2.62 -12.72
CA GLU A 162 -7.03 -1.41 -12.81
C GLU A 162 -7.37 -0.80 -11.44
N VAL A 163 -7.25 -1.61 -10.39
CA VAL A 163 -7.43 -1.22 -8.99
C VAL A 163 -6.44 -0.11 -8.59
N ASN A 164 -5.19 -0.15 -9.08
CA ASN A 164 -4.19 0.91 -8.86
C ASN A 164 -4.57 2.22 -9.56
N VAL A 165 -5.25 2.15 -10.72
CA VAL A 165 -5.76 3.34 -11.43
C VAL A 165 -6.92 3.99 -10.67
N ILE A 166 -7.83 3.17 -10.13
CA ILE A 166 -8.96 3.58 -9.30
C ILE A 166 -8.44 4.31 -8.04
N PHE A 167 -7.36 3.81 -7.43
CA PHE A 167 -6.72 4.43 -6.26
C PHE A 167 -6.06 5.75 -6.58
N GLY A 168 -5.29 5.82 -7.67
CA GLY A 168 -4.72 7.08 -8.13
C GLY A 168 -5.79 8.17 -8.30
N ARG A 169 -6.97 7.81 -8.83
CA ARG A 169 -8.10 8.73 -9.00
C ARG A 169 -8.81 9.12 -7.71
N LEU A 170 -8.83 8.26 -6.68
CA LEU A 170 -9.38 8.66 -5.36
C LEU A 170 -8.42 9.62 -4.65
N LEU A 171 -7.13 9.37 -4.75
CA LEU A 171 -6.09 10.18 -4.12
C LEU A 171 -6.00 11.60 -4.69
N THR A 172 -6.28 11.79 -5.98
CA THR A 172 -6.32 13.13 -6.61
C THR A 172 -7.49 13.97 -6.12
N GLN A 173 -8.52 13.36 -5.52
CA GLN A 173 -9.69 14.08 -5.02
C GLN A 173 -9.45 14.74 -3.66
N VAL A 174 -8.32 14.48 -3.00
CA VAL A 174 -8.04 15.07 -1.68
C VAL A 174 -7.47 16.47 -1.81
N GLY A 175 -8.11 17.44 -1.15
CA GLY A 175 -7.77 18.87 -1.22
C GLY A 175 -7.24 19.47 0.08
N ARG A 176 -6.60 18.66 0.93
CA ARG A 176 -6.02 19.13 2.20
C ARG A 176 -4.51 18.93 2.20
N ALA A 177 -3.79 19.89 2.76
CA ALA A 177 -2.32 19.90 2.83
C ALA A 177 -1.75 18.65 3.52
N GLU A 178 -2.45 18.11 4.52
CA GLU A 178 -2.09 16.86 5.19
C GLU A 178 -2.07 15.68 4.23
N THR A 179 -2.98 15.67 3.26
CA THR A 179 -3.14 14.60 2.30
C THR A 179 -2.34 14.83 1.02
N GLU A 180 -2.04 16.07 0.67
CA GLU A 180 -1.07 16.40 -0.39
C GLU A 180 0.34 15.90 -0.04
N LEU A 181 0.75 15.96 1.24
CA LEU A 181 1.99 15.32 1.71
C LEU A 181 2.00 13.83 1.36
N PHE A 182 0.86 13.16 1.48
CA PHE A 182 0.76 11.75 1.13
C PHE A 182 0.68 11.52 -0.38
N ALA A 183 -0.01 12.40 -1.12
CA ALA A 183 -0.07 12.36 -2.58
C ALA A 183 1.32 12.50 -3.24
N GLU A 184 2.21 13.31 -2.66
CA GLU A 184 3.61 13.40 -3.12
C GLU A 184 4.39 12.10 -2.91
N GLN A 185 4.16 11.40 -1.80
CA GLN A 185 4.80 10.10 -1.51
C GLN A 185 4.21 8.98 -2.39
N LEU A 186 2.92 9.10 -2.75
CA LEU A 186 2.19 8.22 -3.66
C LEU A 186 2.62 8.28 -5.12
N LYS A 187 3.38 9.30 -5.55
CA LYS A 187 4.07 9.20 -6.84
C LYS A 187 4.99 7.96 -6.89
N GLY A 188 5.44 7.46 -5.73
CA GLY A 188 6.08 6.15 -5.60
C GLY A 188 5.14 4.98 -5.88
N ALA A 189 3.93 4.97 -5.30
CA ALA A 189 2.91 3.93 -5.51
C ALA A 189 2.43 3.84 -6.98
N GLN A 190 2.22 4.99 -7.63
CA GLN A 190 1.89 5.06 -9.07
C GLN A 190 3.02 4.55 -9.97
N SER A 191 4.23 4.36 -9.43
CA SER A 191 5.35 3.79 -10.16
C SER A 191 5.43 2.27 -10.04
N HIS A 192 4.57 1.59 -9.27
CA HIS A 192 4.60 0.12 -9.14
C HIS A 192 4.51 -0.63 -10.49
N PRO A 193 3.62 -0.24 -11.44
CA PRO A 193 3.56 -0.86 -12.77
C PRO A 193 4.89 -0.81 -13.55
N GLU A 194 5.77 0.15 -13.26
CA GLU A 194 7.07 0.30 -13.91
C GLU A 194 8.22 -0.24 -13.05
N SER A 195 8.17 0.00 -11.74
CA SER A 195 9.27 -0.25 -10.81
C SER A 195 9.34 -1.71 -10.38
N VAL A 196 8.20 -2.40 -10.23
CA VAL A 196 8.15 -3.81 -9.82
C VAL A 196 8.66 -4.75 -10.92
N PRO A 197 8.24 -4.62 -12.20
CA PRO A 197 8.82 -5.44 -13.26
C PRO A 197 10.35 -5.29 -13.36
N ARG A 198 10.87 -4.07 -13.15
CA ARG A 198 12.31 -3.82 -13.09
C ARG A 198 12.98 -4.54 -11.91
N ARG A 199 12.42 -4.43 -10.71
CA ARG A 199 12.93 -5.12 -9.50
C ARG A 199 12.93 -6.65 -9.68
N ILE A 200 11.89 -7.21 -10.30
CA ILE A 200 11.81 -8.64 -10.63
C ILE A 200 12.92 -9.02 -11.62
N LYS A 201 13.15 -8.23 -12.68
CA LYS A 201 14.23 -8.48 -13.64
C LYS A 201 15.61 -8.49 -12.97
N GLU A 202 15.86 -7.52 -12.09
CA GLU A 202 17.10 -7.43 -11.32
C GLU A 202 17.28 -8.59 -10.34
N LEU A 203 16.20 -9.01 -9.68
CA LEU A 203 16.18 -10.17 -8.79
C LEU A 203 16.47 -11.46 -9.57
N LYS A 204 15.79 -11.70 -10.70
CA LYS A 204 16.06 -12.85 -11.59
C LYS A 204 17.52 -12.90 -12.02
N ALA A 205 18.10 -11.77 -12.40
CA ALA A 205 19.52 -11.69 -12.78
C ALA A 205 20.47 -12.00 -11.62
N ARG A 206 20.10 -11.71 -10.36
CA ARG A 206 20.87 -12.11 -9.18
C ARG A 206 20.75 -13.61 -8.89
N LEU A 207 19.54 -14.16 -8.98
CA LEU A 207 19.28 -15.59 -8.76
C LEU A 207 20.04 -16.48 -9.73
N VAL A 208 20.10 -16.11 -11.01
CA VAL A 208 20.88 -16.83 -12.03
C VAL A 208 22.37 -16.80 -11.72
N ARG A 209 22.91 -15.64 -11.31
CA ARG A 209 24.34 -15.48 -10.97
C ARG A 209 24.75 -16.28 -9.73
N ASN A 210 23.83 -16.46 -8.78
CA ASN A 210 24.10 -17.18 -7.53
C ASN A 210 23.89 -18.70 -7.65
N GLY A 211 23.61 -19.24 -8.85
CA GLY A 211 23.40 -20.67 -9.05
C GLY A 211 22.11 -21.21 -8.39
N LEU A 212 21.20 -20.34 -7.96
CA LEU A 212 19.94 -20.68 -7.31
C LEU A 212 18.78 -20.88 -8.31
N ALA A 213 19.12 -21.09 -9.59
CA ALA A 213 18.12 -21.41 -10.60
C ALA A 213 17.57 -22.82 -10.37
N ALA A 214 16.31 -22.89 -9.97
CA ALA A 214 15.46 -24.09 -9.88
C ALA A 214 15.65 -25.01 -8.67
N ALA A 215 15.27 -24.54 -7.47
CA ALA A 215 14.70 -25.42 -6.46
C ALA A 215 13.70 -24.69 -5.54
N ALA A 216 12.48 -25.23 -5.50
CA ALA A 216 11.31 -24.93 -4.65
C ALA A 216 10.27 -23.90 -5.15
#